data_AF-A0A938BG77-F1
#
_entry.id   AF-A0A938BG77-F1
#
_cell.length_a   1.000
_cell.length_b   1.000
_cell.length_c   1.000
_cell.angle_alpha   90.00
_cell.angle_beta   90.00
_cell.angle_gamma   90.00
#
_symmetry.space_group_name_H-M   'P 1'
#
loop_
_entity.id
_entity.type
_entity.pdbx_description
1 polymer ?
#
loop_
_entity_poly.entity_id
_entity_poly.type
_entity_poly.pdbx_seq_one_letter_code
_entity_poly.pdbx_strand_id
1 'polypeptide(L)'
;MTDLKRQLEHIREKFRTSRLTEPDIDAALALIGTDKPPRQSLLYIQASSTHPYSGVVGISIYEEGKHQDALDEKGEMLYKSIREALDDGWRIVKFPEMALAMDEQNNYGLGYEFILERWR
;
A
#
# COMPACT_ATOMS: atom_id res chain seq x y z
N MET A 1 -12.22 3.81 -3.89
CA MET A 1 -12.90 3.84 -2.57
C MET A 1 -14.17 4.69 -2.52
N THR A 2 -14.24 5.83 -3.21
CA THR A 2 -15.41 6.75 -3.22
C THR A 2 -16.69 6.11 -3.76
N ASP A 3 -16.57 5.21 -4.74
CA ASP A 3 -17.73 4.57 -5.38
C ASP A 3 -18.40 3.50 -4.50
N LEU A 4 -17.59 2.68 -3.81
CA LEU A 4 -18.07 1.66 -2.87
C LEU A 4 -18.81 2.30 -1.68
N LYS A 5 -18.26 3.38 -1.12
CA LYS A 5 -18.91 4.10 -0.01
C LYS A 5 -20.28 4.64 -0.43
N ARG A 6 -20.35 5.26 -1.62
CA ARG A 6 -21.60 5.78 -2.19
C ARG A 6 -22.64 4.67 -2.41
N GLN A 7 -22.22 3.50 -2.92
CA GLN A 7 -23.09 2.35 -3.09
C GLN A 7 -23.60 1.79 -1.76
N LEU A 8 -22.73 1.69 -0.75
CA LEU A 8 -23.13 1.25 0.60
C LEU A 8 -24.10 2.24 1.26
N GLU A 9 -23.93 3.54 1.06
CA GLU A 9 -24.87 4.56 1.54
C GLU A 9 -26.25 4.42 0.86
N HIS A 10 -26.27 4.15 -0.45
CA HIS A 10 -27.51 3.90 -1.20
C HIS A 10 -28.24 2.63 -0.74
N ILE A 11 -27.50 1.54 -0.52
CA ILE A 11 -28.02 0.28 0.04
C ILE A 11 -28.59 0.49 1.44
N ARG A 12 -27.88 1.25 2.29
CA ARG A 12 -28.34 1.57 3.65
C ARG A 12 -29.68 2.31 3.63
N GLU A 13 -29.89 3.22 2.68
CA GLU A 13 -31.15 3.96 2.55
C GLU A 13 -32.28 3.07 2.01
N LYS A 14 -31.99 2.21 1.03
CA LYS A 14 -32.94 1.22 0.54
C LYS A 14 -33.35 0.21 1.63
N PHE A 15 -32.41 -0.17 2.49
CA PHE A 15 -32.70 -1.02 3.65
C PHE A 15 -33.66 -0.34 4.64
N ARG A 16 -33.40 0.92 4.98
CA ARG A 16 -34.26 1.73 5.87
C ARG A 16 -35.67 1.91 5.34
N THR A 17 -35.81 2.00 4.02
CA THR A 17 -37.11 2.16 3.35
C THR A 17 -37.77 0.83 2.99
N SER A 18 -37.20 -0.31 3.42
CA SER A 18 -37.67 -1.67 3.10
C SER A 18 -37.78 -1.95 1.58
N ARG A 19 -36.95 -1.29 0.78
CA ARG A 19 -36.84 -1.45 -0.69
C ARG A 19 -35.53 -2.10 -1.11
N LEU A 20 -34.79 -2.70 -0.18
CA LEU A 20 -33.56 -3.39 -0.50
C LEU A 20 -33.89 -4.67 -1.28
N THR A 21 -33.20 -4.86 -2.39
CA THR A 21 -33.35 -6.03 -3.25
C THR A 21 -32.03 -6.77 -3.39
N GLU A 22 -32.06 -8.08 -3.68
CA GLU A 22 -30.85 -8.89 -3.94
C GLU A 22 -29.92 -8.25 -4.99
N PRO A 23 -30.41 -7.72 -6.13
CA PRO A 23 -29.56 -7.04 -7.11
C PRO A 23 -28.80 -5.82 -6.57
N ASP A 24 -29.33 -5.13 -5.56
CA ASP A 24 -28.63 -4.01 -4.92
C ASP A 24 -27.41 -4.52 -4.13
N ILE A 25 -27.54 -5.70 -3.51
CA ILE A 25 -26.46 -6.35 -2.76
C ILE A 25 -25.41 -6.90 -3.75
N ASP A 26 -25.85 -7.57 -4.81
CA ASP A 26 -24.97 -8.10 -5.85
C ASP A 26 -24.14 -7.01 -6.52
N ALA A 27 -24.72 -5.83 -6.76
CA ALA A 27 -24.00 -4.68 -7.31
C ALA A 27 -22.89 -4.17 -6.38
N ALA A 28 -23.13 -4.15 -5.07
CA ALA A 28 -22.09 -3.77 -4.10
C ALA A 28 -21.04 -4.86 -3.90
N LEU A 29 -21.43 -6.13 -3.94
CA LEU A 29 -20.50 -7.25 -3.92
C LEU A 29 -19.60 -7.26 -5.15
N ALA A 30 -20.14 -6.94 -6.34
CA ALA A 30 -19.36 -6.80 -7.56
C ALA A 30 -18.32 -5.65 -7.51
N LEU A 31 -18.53 -4.66 -6.64
CA LEU A 31 -17.56 -3.58 -6.38
C LEU A 31 -16.45 -4.00 -5.38
N ILE A 32 -16.62 -5.11 -4.68
CA ILE A 32 -15.60 -5.71 -3.82
C ILE A 32 -14.88 -6.76 -4.68
N GLY A 33 -13.56 -6.59 -4.85
CA GLY A 33 -12.73 -7.48 -5.67
C GLY A 33 -12.96 -8.96 -5.37
N THR A 34 -12.93 -9.76 -6.44
CA THR A 34 -13.36 -11.16 -6.53
C THR A 34 -12.60 -12.14 -5.64
N ASP A 35 -13.26 -13.29 -5.37
CA ASP A 35 -12.92 -14.59 -4.72
C ASP A 35 -11.46 -15.07 -4.53
N LYS A 36 -10.45 -14.34 -4.97
CA LYS A 36 -9.06 -14.68 -4.70
C LYS A 36 -8.75 -14.39 -3.23
N PRO A 37 -8.07 -15.31 -2.53
CA PRO A 37 -7.59 -15.02 -1.18
C PRO A 37 -6.70 -13.77 -1.22
N PRO A 38 -6.80 -12.88 -0.22
CA PRO A 38 -6.06 -11.63 -0.22
C PRO A 38 -4.57 -11.93 -0.37
N ARG A 39 -3.93 -11.27 -1.34
CA ARG A 39 -2.52 -11.44 -1.66
C ARG A 39 -1.70 -10.38 -0.94
N GLN A 40 -0.60 -10.82 -0.35
CA GLN A 40 0.37 -9.91 0.24
C GLN A 40 1.05 -9.13 -0.88
N SER A 41 0.94 -7.81 -0.80
CA SER A 41 1.73 -6.85 -1.57
C SER A 41 2.95 -6.47 -0.74
N LEU A 42 4.10 -6.32 -1.37
CA LEU A 42 5.35 -5.91 -0.71
C LEU A 42 5.87 -4.60 -1.29
N LEU A 43 6.33 -3.72 -0.41
CA LEU A 43 6.93 -2.44 -0.73
C LEU A 43 8.29 -2.37 -0.02
N TYR A 44 9.35 -2.26 -0.83
CA TYR A 44 10.71 -2.03 -0.36
C TYR A 44 11.00 -0.54 -0.51
N ILE A 45 11.28 0.13 0.60
CA ILE A 45 11.64 1.56 0.61
C ILE A 45 13.01 1.70 1.25
N GLN A 46 13.97 2.25 0.50
CA GLN A 46 15.23 2.71 1.05
C GLN A 46 15.14 4.21 1.35
N ALA A 47 15.53 4.61 2.55
CA ALA A 47 15.54 6.01 2.98
C ALA A 47 16.95 6.52 3.27
N SER A 48 17.06 7.83 3.51
CA SER A 48 18.32 8.45 3.96
C SER A 48 18.61 8.25 5.45
N SER A 49 17.63 7.84 6.26
CA SER A 49 17.79 7.47 7.67
C SER A 49 16.63 6.60 8.17
N THR A 50 16.65 6.17 9.43
CA THR A 50 15.55 5.43 10.08
C THR A 50 14.34 6.30 10.45
N HIS A 51 14.43 7.62 10.32
CA HIS A 51 13.32 8.50 10.71
C HIS A 51 12.16 8.40 9.69
N PRO A 52 10.88 8.29 10.12
CA PRO A 52 9.75 8.11 9.19
C PRO A 52 9.55 9.22 8.15
N TYR A 53 10.08 10.41 8.42
CA TYR A 53 10.04 11.58 7.52
C TYR A 53 11.26 11.70 6.60
N SER A 54 12.19 10.75 6.67
CA SER A 54 13.38 10.76 5.83
C SER A 54 13.00 10.68 4.36
N GLY A 55 13.78 11.37 3.53
CA GLY A 55 13.64 11.28 2.08
C GLY A 55 13.90 9.85 1.60
N VAL A 56 13.06 9.40 0.69
CA VAL A 56 13.22 8.11 0.00
C VAL A 56 14.28 8.23 -1.08
N VAL A 57 15.15 7.22 -1.15
CA VAL A 57 16.24 7.09 -2.12
C VAL A 57 15.91 6.04 -3.18
N GLY A 58 15.09 5.05 -2.84
CA GLY A 58 14.70 4.00 -3.76
C GLY A 58 13.42 3.30 -3.32
N ILE A 59 12.66 2.84 -4.31
CA ILE A 59 11.40 2.13 -4.12
C ILE A 59 11.35 0.92 -5.07
N SER A 60 10.92 -0.23 -4.56
CA SER A 60 10.48 -1.36 -5.37
C SER A 60 9.14 -1.88 -4.85
N ILE A 61 8.20 -2.13 -5.77
CA ILE A 61 6.85 -2.55 -5.46
C ILE A 61 6.58 -3.91 -6.10
N TYR A 62 6.05 -4.83 -5.30
CA TYR A 62 5.55 -6.12 -5.75
C TYR A 62 4.07 -6.25 -5.40
N GLU A 63 3.21 -6.24 -6.40
CA GLU A 63 1.76 -6.38 -6.26
C GLU A 63 1.22 -7.39 -7.28
N GLU A 64 0.22 -8.18 -6.91
CA GLU A 64 -0.46 -9.13 -7.82
C GLU A 64 0.46 -10.13 -8.52
N GLY A 65 1.59 -10.47 -7.88
CA GLY A 65 2.54 -11.43 -8.43
C GLY A 65 3.54 -10.81 -9.42
N LYS A 66 3.60 -9.48 -9.54
CA LYS A 66 4.44 -8.77 -10.52
C LYS A 66 5.14 -7.57 -9.88
N HIS A 67 6.31 -7.24 -10.43
CA HIS A 67 6.97 -5.97 -10.15
C HIS A 67 6.15 -4.82 -10.76
N GLN A 68 5.95 -3.75 -10.00
CA GLN A 68 5.26 -2.54 -10.45
C GLN A 68 6.25 -1.39 -10.60
N ASP A 69 5.93 -0.45 -11.48
CA ASP A 69 6.70 0.79 -11.57
C ASP A 69 6.51 1.62 -10.30
N ALA A 70 7.63 2.06 -9.74
CA ALA A 70 7.67 2.82 -8.51
C ALA A 70 7.66 4.35 -8.74
N LEU A 71 7.52 4.75 -10.00
CA LEU A 71 7.45 6.14 -10.43
C LEU A 71 6.02 6.48 -10.86
N ASP A 72 5.60 7.71 -10.59
CA ASP A 72 4.35 8.26 -11.10
C ASP A 72 4.48 8.68 -12.58
N GLU A 73 3.39 9.22 -13.14
CA GLU A 73 3.33 9.68 -14.54
C GLU A 73 4.34 10.80 -14.87
N LYS A 74 4.90 11.47 -13.86
CA LYS A 74 5.90 12.54 -14.00
C LYS A 74 7.33 12.02 -13.81
N GLY A 75 7.51 10.73 -13.52
CA GLY A 75 8.80 10.14 -13.22
C GLY A 75 9.27 10.37 -11.78
N GLU A 76 8.38 10.82 -10.89
CA GLU A 76 8.68 11.02 -9.47
C GLU A 76 8.37 9.75 -8.66
N MET A 77 9.11 9.50 -7.59
CA MET A 77 8.82 8.35 -6.71
C MET A 77 7.42 8.45 -6.11
N LEU A 78 6.69 7.33 -6.09
CA LEU A 78 5.32 7.26 -5.57
C LEU A 78 5.20 7.69 -4.10
N TYR A 79 6.26 7.50 -3.31
CA TYR A 79 6.35 7.96 -1.92
C TYR A 79 7.64 8.73 -1.70
N LYS A 80 7.54 9.88 -1.03
CA LYS A 80 8.69 10.73 -0.68
C LYS A 80 9.23 10.45 0.72
N SER A 81 8.43 9.78 1.55
CA SER A 81 8.81 9.37 2.91
C SER A 81 8.07 8.09 3.30
N ILE A 82 8.57 7.40 4.34
CA ILE A 82 7.92 6.19 4.87
C ILE A 82 6.54 6.54 5.38
N ARG A 83 6.38 7.72 6.00
CA ARG A 83 5.09 8.23 6.47
C ARG A 83 4.03 8.21 5.35
N GLU A 84 4.36 8.65 4.15
CA GLU A 84 3.39 8.68 3.04
C GLU A 84 2.90 7.27 2.66
N ALA A 85 3.79 6.27 2.68
CA ALA A 85 3.39 4.88 2.49
C ALA A 85 2.49 4.38 3.63
N LEU A 86 2.78 4.75 4.88
CA LEU A 86 1.92 4.41 6.02
C LEU A 86 0.53 5.05 5.91
N ASP A 87 0.46 6.30 5.47
CA ASP A 87 -0.80 7.03 5.25
C ASP A 87 -1.62 6.39 4.10
N ASP A 88 -0.98 5.73 3.13
CA ASP A 88 -1.62 4.91 2.05
C ASP A 88 -1.98 3.48 2.49
N GLY A 89 -1.86 3.18 3.78
CA GLY A 89 -2.28 1.92 4.38
C GLY A 89 -1.26 0.78 4.30
N TRP A 90 -0.01 1.08 3.94
CA TRP A 90 1.07 0.12 4.10
C TRP A 90 1.43 -0.07 5.59
N ARG A 91 1.90 -1.26 5.94
CA ARG A 91 2.28 -1.62 7.32
C ARG A 91 3.72 -2.12 7.33
N ILE A 92 4.52 -1.67 8.29
CA ILE A 92 5.93 -2.10 8.39
C ILE A 92 5.98 -3.57 8.82
N VAL A 93 6.68 -4.40 8.04
CA VAL A 93 7.02 -5.78 8.41
C VAL A 93 8.48 -5.94 8.80
N LYS A 94 9.36 -5.05 8.32
CA LYS A 94 10.79 -5.03 8.69
C LYS A 94 11.27 -3.59 8.84
N PHE A 95 11.85 -3.29 10.00
CA PHE A 95 12.63 -2.06 10.22
C PHE A 95 14.07 -2.24 9.72
N PRO A 96 14.77 -1.15 9.37
CA PRO A 96 16.15 -1.22 8.93
C PRO A 96 17.06 -1.92 9.93
N GLU A 97 17.94 -2.79 9.43
CA GLU A 97 18.99 -3.40 10.24
C GLU A 97 20.20 -2.44 10.30
N MET A 98 20.38 -1.81 11.45
CA MET A 98 21.43 -0.82 11.67
C MET A 98 22.83 -1.42 11.69
N ALA A 99 22.95 -2.73 12.00
CA ALA A 99 24.22 -3.43 11.88
C ALA A 99 24.76 -3.47 10.43
N LEU A 100 23.88 -3.31 9.44
CA LEU A 100 24.24 -3.23 8.02
C LEU A 100 24.48 -1.78 7.54
N ALA A 101 24.24 -0.77 8.39
CA ALA A 101 24.41 0.64 8.03
C ALA A 101 25.85 1.17 8.28
N MET A 102 26.67 0.41 9.02
CA MET A 102 28.05 0.77 9.36
C MET A 102 29.05 -0.19 8.72
N ASP A 103 29.36 0.02 7.44
CA ASP A 103 30.62 -0.46 6.88
C ASP A 103 31.33 0.73 6.23
N GLU A 104 32.35 1.26 6.92
CA GLU A 104 33.19 2.36 6.41
C GLU A 104 34.03 1.95 5.19
N GLN A 105 34.12 0.66 4.87
CA GLN A 105 34.92 0.13 3.77
C GLN A 105 34.08 -0.36 2.58
N ASN A 106 32.80 -0.69 2.78
CA ASN A 106 31.93 -1.14 1.71
C ASN A 106 30.65 -0.31 1.62
N ASN A 107 30.54 0.45 0.53
CA ASN A 107 29.38 1.25 0.15
C ASN A 107 28.13 0.41 -0.22
N TYR A 108 28.02 -0.82 0.28
CA TYR A 108 27.00 -1.81 -0.09
C TYR A 108 26.01 -2.13 1.04
N GLY A 109 26.10 -1.44 2.18
CA GLY A 109 25.03 -1.48 3.16
C GLY A 109 23.79 -0.80 2.59
N LEU A 110 22.77 -1.57 2.20
CA LEU A 110 21.37 -1.09 2.07
C LEU A 110 20.83 -0.71 3.46
N GLY A 111 21.57 0.14 4.19
CA GLY A 111 21.11 0.74 5.42
C GLY A 111 19.82 1.50 5.13
N TYR A 112 18.94 1.53 6.12
CA TYR A 112 17.67 2.27 6.05
C TYR A 112 16.63 1.71 5.07
N GLU A 113 16.70 0.40 4.75
CA GLU A 113 15.62 -0.30 4.04
C GLU A 113 14.49 -0.70 5.00
N PHE A 114 13.29 -0.24 4.68
CA PHE A 114 12.03 -0.71 5.25
C PHE A 114 11.37 -1.69 4.28
N ILE A 115 10.82 -2.78 4.81
CA ILE A 115 9.89 -3.64 4.08
C ILE A 115 8.51 -3.41 4.67
N LEU A 116 7.55 -3.08 3.81
CA LEU A 116 6.16 -2.87 4.16
C LEU A 116 5.26 -3.85 3.41
N GLU A 117 4.09 -4.10 3.98
CA GLU A 117 3.05 -4.92 3.39
C GLU A 117 1.70 -4.21 3.31
N ARG A 118 0.87 -4.68 2.37
CA ARG A 118 -0.57 -4.43 2.33
C ARG A 118 -1.27 -5.67 1.80
N TRP A 119 -2.50 -5.90 2.24
CA TRP A 119 -3.33 -7.00 1.75
C TRP A 119 -4.34 -6.45 0.74
N ARG A 120 -4.45 -7.11 -0.42
CA ARG A 120 -5.40 -6.78 -1.49
C ARG A 120 -6.14 -8.01 -1.95
#